data_AF-A0AAE5C6F2-F1
#
_entry.id   AF-A0AAE5C6F2-F1
#
_cell.length_a   1.000
_cell.length_b   1.000
_cell.length_c   1.000
_cell.angle_alpha   90.00
_cell.angle_beta   90.00
_cell.angle_gamma   90.00
#
_symmetry.space_group_name_H-M   'P 1'
#
loop_
_entity.id
_entity.type
_entity.pdbx_description
1 polymer ?
#
loop_
_entity_poly.entity_id
_entity_poly.type
_entity_poly.pdbx_seq_one_letter_code
_entity_poly.pdbx_strand_id
1 'polypeptide(L)'
;MNQNPKDWKTYDQFAYGIDANRLPATNALSGSSHAIAFDDGRKLQLTFHDDNVQWSDGDDSATDKVEVIEVAPDTFFVEVIFAGRPKEAETLILNVSSRRVLSIYSIVREKEQSVGEPQVAQIFRPGILEGGAVSGPVPAESRDLIGLRAHFTYSPNHVYEHTYLSSQRYAWQCLVGVQRGHGDVDLTTTYKFDDDQYIFTFREFKIAVASTFFYNFKDMRSTGKFLGITGDGHIQNSPAGAFIRKASMTYYLPGQEPV
;
A
#
# COMPACT_ATOMS: atom_id res chain seq x y z
N MET A 1 22.71 7.61 15.75
CA MET A 1 21.94 8.38 14.74
C MET A 1 22.64 8.19 13.41
N ASN A 2 22.09 7.36 12.51
CA ASN A 2 22.62 7.30 11.15
C ASN A 2 22.26 8.62 10.47
N GLN A 3 23.27 9.46 10.25
CA GLN A 3 23.11 10.62 9.39
C GLN A 3 23.01 10.09 7.96
N ASN A 4 21.86 10.31 7.32
CA ASN A 4 21.68 9.97 5.91
C ASN A 4 22.77 10.66 5.06
N PRO A 5 23.17 10.09 3.91
CA PRO A 5 24.04 10.77 2.96
C PRO A 5 23.54 12.19 2.66
N LYS A 6 24.46 13.15 2.47
CA LYS A 6 24.13 14.59 2.34
C LYS A 6 23.19 14.92 1.19
N ASP A 7 23.07 14.04 0.20
CA ASP A 7 22.28 14.16 -1.02
C ASP A 7 20.96 13.38 -1.00
N TRP A 8 20.66 12.67 0.10
CA TRP A 8 19.41 11.92 0.23
C TRP A 8 18.19 12.87 0.23
N LYS A 9 17.16 12.52 -0.56
CA LYS A 9 15.96 13.35 -0.73
C LYS A 9 14.96 13.12 0.40
N THR A 10 14.17 14.15 0.69
CA THR A 10 13.03 14.03 1.62
C THR A 10 11.85 13.37 0.94
N TYR A 11 10.87 12.95 1.73
CA TYR A 11 9.65 12.29 1.26
C TYR A 11 8.89 13.13 0.22
N ASP A 12 8.60 14.38 0.56
CA ASP A 12 7.85 15.33 -0.27
C ASP A 12 8.54 15.59 -1.62
N GLN A 13 9.87 15.60 -1.64
CA GLN A 13 10.64 15.83 -2.86
C GLN A 13 10.52 14.69 -3.87
N PHE A 14 10.49 13.43 -3.42
CA PHE A 14 10.36 12.31 -4.35
C PHE A 14 8.91 11.97 -4.71
N ALA A 15 7.95 12.27 -3.81
CA ALA A 15 6.54 11.99 -4.04
C ALA A 15 5.89 12.96 -5.04
N TYR A 16 6.50 14.12 -5.30
CA TYR A 16 5.95 15.12 -6.21
C TYR A 16 5.77 14.57 -7.64
N GLY A 17 4.51 14.44 -8.09
CA GLY A 17 4.18 13.97 -9.45
C GLY A 17 4.40 12.47 -9.68
N ILE A 18 4.42 11.67 -8.60
CA ILE A 18 4.49 10.19 -8.65
C ILE A 18 3.10 9.55 -8.91
N ASP A 19 2.05 10.35 -8.94
CA ASP A 19 0.66 9.96 -9.18
C ASP A 19 0.21 10.14 -10.63
N ALA A 20 1.08 10.61 -11.53
CA ALA A 20 0.70 10.94 -12.91
C ALA A 20 0.09 9.77 -13.69
N ASN A 21 0.55 8.54 -13.46
CA ASN A 21 0.02 7.31 -14.08
C ASN A 21 -0.93 6.53 -13.15
N ARG A 22 -1.45 7.16 -12.10
CA ARG A 22 -2.41 6.54 -11.19
C ARG A 22 -3.75 6.28 -11.89
N LEU A 23 -4.47 5.25 -11.44
CA LEU A 23 -5.86 5.04 -11.84
C LEU A 23 -6.74 6.17 -11.26
N PRO A 24 -7.80 6.60 -11.98
CA PRO A 24 -8.68 7.66 -11.50
C PRO A 24 -9.53 7.18 -10.33
N ALA A 25 -9.91 8.11 -9.46
CA ALA A 25 -10.94 7.87 -8.44
C ALA A 25 -12.30 7.61 -9.09
N THR A 26 -13.19 6.94 -8.35
CA THR A 26 -14.55 6.59 -8.75
C THR A 26 -15.53 6.75 -7.60
N ASN A 27 -16.79 7.03 -7.91
CA ASN A 27 -17.88 7.10 -6.93
C ASN A 27 -18.70 5.79 -6.93
N ALA A 28 -18.14 4.69 -7.42
CA ALA A 28 -18.84 3.40 -7.58
C ALA A 28 -19.42 2.83 -6.27
N LEU A 29 -18.84 3.20 -5.12
CA LEU A 29 -19.36 2.81 -3.80
C LEU A 29 -20.31 3.86 -3.18
N SER A 30 -20.48 5.05 -3.77
CA SER A 30 -21.32 6.11 -3.19
C SER A 30 -22.77 5.63 -3.02
N GLY A 31 -23.34 5.89 -1.84
CA GLY A 31 -24.68 5.45 -1.46
C GLY A 31 -24.77 4.01 -0.95
N SER A 32 -23.64 3.30 -0.84
CA SER A 32 -23.58 1.94 -0.28
C SER A 32 -23.13 1.93 1.18
N SER A 33 -23.49 0.86 1.90
CA SER A 33 -22.98 0.55 3.22
C SER A 33 -22.41 -0.87 3.27
N HIS A 34 -21.26 -1.01 3.90
CA HIS A 34 -20.50 -2.24 4.00
C HIS A 34 -20.10 -2.49 5.45
N ALA A 35 -20.59 -3.60 6.02
CA ALA A 35 -20.09 -4.12 7.28
C ALA A 35 -18.95 -5.12 6.99
N ILE A 36 -17.84 -4.97 7.69
CA ILE A 36 -16.62 -5.77 7.52
C ILE A 36 -16.35 -6.52 8.83
N ALA A 37 -16.15 -7.83 8.73
CA ALA A 37 -15.66 -8.66 9.82
C ALA A 37 -14.24 -9.12 9.49
N PHE A 38 -13.29 -8.77 10.36
CA PHE A 38 -11.89 -9.20 10.24
C PHE A 38 -11.65 -10.49 11.03
N ASP A 39 -10.64 -11.25 10.60
CA ASP A 39 -10.29 -12.54 11.21
C ASP A 39 -9.81 -12.41 12.67
N ASP A 40 -9.30 -11.23 13.06
CA ASP A 40 -8.91 -10.91 14.44
C ASP A 40 -10.08 -10.50 15.35
N GLY A 41 -11.31 -10.52 14.82
CA GLY A 41 -12.53 -10.16 15.52
C GLY A 41 -12.89 -8.67 15.47
N ARG A 42 -12.03 -7.80 14.90
CA ARG A 42 -12.38 -6.40 14.66
C ARG A 42 -13.56 -6.32 13.70
N LYS A 43 -14.45 -5.36 13.92
CA LYS A 43 -15.56 -5.04 13.02
C LYS A 43 -15.48 -3.58 12.61
N LEU A 44 -15.65 -3.33 11.32
CA LEU A 44 -15.66 -1.98 10.76
C LEU A 44 -16.91 -1.81 9.91
N GLN A 45 -17.69 -0.77 10.15
CA GLN A 45 -18.79 -0.38 9.26
C GLN A 45 -18.37 0.86 8.46
N LEU A 46 -18.69 0.85 7.17
CA LEU A 46 -18.44 1.96 6.25
C LEU A 46 -19.73 2.31 5.51
N THR A 47 -20.11 3.57 5.52
CA THR A 47 -21.17 4.11 4.66
C THR A 47 -20.55 5.18 3.76
N PHE A 48 -20.55 4.89 2.47
CA PHE A 48 -19.87 5.70 1.46
C PHE A 48 -20.80 6.79 0.93
N HIS A 49 -20.25 7.99 0.83
CA HIS A 49 -20.79 9.12 0.08
C HIS A 49 -19.81 9.48 -1.04
N ASP A 50 -20.05 10.57 -1.76
CA ASP A 50 -19.22 10.92 -2.93
C ASP A 50 -17.75 11.11 -2.58
N ASP A 51 -17.42 11.96 -1.59
CA ASP A 51 -16.03 12.30 -1.21
C ASP A 51 -15.68 11.96 0.26
N ASN A 52 -16.60 11.31 0.97
CA ASN A 52 -16.41 10.98 2.38
C ASN A 52 -17.03 9.63 2.74
N VAL A 53 -16.58 9.07 3.84
CA VAL A 53 -17.09 7.84 4.42
C VAL A 53 -17.43 8.08 5.88
N GLN A 54 -18.62 7.65 6.28
CA GLN A 54 -18.95 7.48 7.69
C GLN A 54 -18.44 6.11 8.12
N TRP A 55 -17.62 6.06 9.15
CA TRP A 55 -17.07 4.81 9.66
C TRP A 55 -17.41 4.61 11.14
N SER A 56 -17.54 3.35 11.56
CA SER A 56 -17.64 2.95 12.96
C SER A 56 -16.77 1.72 13.21
N ASP A 57 -15.97 1.77 14.27
CA ASP A 57 -15.00 0.76 14.67
C ASP A 57 -15.05 0.61 16.20
N GLY A 58 -15.79 -0.39 16.69
CA GLY A 58 -16.12 -0.51 18.11
C GLY A 58 -16.96 0.67 18.60
N ASP A 59 -16.48 1.36 19.64
CA ASP A 59 -17.16 2.54 20.22
C ASP A 59 -16.81 3.85 19.49
N ASP A 60 -15.82 3.82 18.58
CA ASP A 60 -15.40 4.99 17.82
C ASP A 60 -16.18 5.10 16.50
N SER A 61 -16.48 6.34 16.10
CA SER A 61 -17.06 6.65 14.79
C SER A 61 -16.73 8.07 14.36
N ALA A 62 -16.62 8.29 13.06
CA ALA A 62 -16.50 9.63 12.49
C ALA A 62 -16.93 9.67 11.01
N THR A 63 -16.87 10.86 10.42
CA THR A 63 -16.97 11.05 8.97
C THR A 63 -15.66 11.64 8.48
N ASP A 64 -14.99 10.96 7.57
CA ASP A 64 -13.68 11.35 7.08
C ASP A 64 -13.63 11.30 5.55
N LYS A 65 -12.63 11.97 4.98
CA LYS A 65 -12.38 11.90 3.53
C LYS A 65 -12.04 10.47 3.14
N VAL A 66 -12.57 10.05 2.00
CA VAL A 66 -12.29 8.75 1.40
C VAL A 66 -11.92 8.94 -0.05
N GLU A 67 -11.00 8.10 -0.53
CA GLU A 67 -10.76 7.94 -1.95
C GLU A 67 -11.01 6.49 -2.32
N VAL A 68 -11.78 6.28 -3.39
CA VAL A 68 -12.15 4.95 -3.89
C VAL A 68 -11.65 4.82 -5.32
N ILE A 69 -10.92 3.74 -5.61
CA ILE A 69 -10.35 3.46 -6.92
C ILE A 69 -10.68 2.02 -7.29
N GLU A 70 -11.29 1.81 -8.45
CA GLU A 70 -11.48 0.47 -9.00
C GLU A 70 -10.15 -0.02 -9.60
N VAL A 71 -9.57 -1.06 -9.01
CA VAL A 71 -8.23 -1.57 -9.37
C VAL A 71 -8.27 -2.90 -10.14
N ALA A 72 -9.43 -3.56 -10.12
CA ALA A 72 -9.82 -4.71 -10.92
C ALA A 72 -11.37 -4.83 -10.86
N PRO A 73 -12.03 -5.64 -11.72
CA PRO A 73 -13.49 -5.78 -11.69
C PRO A 73 -14.02 -6.10 -10.29
N ASP A 74 -14.97 -5.29 -9.82
CA ASP A 74 -15.57 -5.37 -8.48
C ASP A 74 -14.59 -5.21 -7.30
N THR A 75 -13.30 -4.93 -7.55
CA THR A 75 -12.24 -4.74 -6.54
C THR A 75 -11.87 -3.28 -6.41
N PHE A 76 -11.95 -2.77 -5.19
CA PHE A 76 -11.72 -1.38 -4.87
C PHE A 76 -10.54 -1.22 -3.89
N PHE A 77 -9.64 -0.31 -4.23
CA PHE A 77 -8.68 0.29 -3.30
C PHE A 77 -9.38 1.49 -2.65
N VAL A 78 -9.59 1.41 -1.34
CA VAL A 78 -10.26 2.44 -0.55
C VAL A 78 -9.25 3.00 0.45
N GLU A 79 -9.03 4.31 0.40
CA GLU A 79 -8.15 5.02 1.34
C GLU A 79 -8.97 5.93 2.24
N VAL A 80 -8.99 5.65 3.54
CA VAL A 80 -9.60 6.51 4.55
C VAL A 80 -8.54 7.41 5.19
N ILE A 81 -8.75 8.72 5.12
CA ILE A 81 -7.83 9.73 5.65
C ILE A 81 -8.45 10.34 6.91
N PHE A 82 -8.02 9.86 8.08
CA PHE A 82 -8.60 10.29 9.36
C PHE A 82 -8.23 11.74 9.71
N ALA A 83 -9.23 12.61 9.84
CA ALA A 83 -9.05 13.97 10.31
C ALA A 83 -8.69 14.01 11.81
N GLY A 84 -9.31 13.13 12.60
CA GLY A 84 -9.07 13.02 14.05
C GLY A 84 -7.81 12.24 14.44
N ARG A 85 -7.20 11.51 13.50
CA ARG A 85 -6.02 10.65 13.71
C ARG A 85 -4.96 10.90 12.63
N PRO A 86 -4.32 12.08 12.59
CA PRO A 86 -3.48 12.51 11.46
C PRO A 86 -2.20 11.70 11.27
N LYS A 87 -1.79 10.90 12.26
CA LYS A 87 -0.65 9.96 12.16
C LYS A 87 -1.04 8.59 11.61
N GLU A 88 -2.32 8.39 11.31
CA GLU A 88 -2.91 7.10 10.99
C GLU A 88 -3.64 7.18 9.65
N ALA A 89 -3.65 6.08 8.91
CA ALA A 89 -4.42 5.95 7.69
C ALA A 89 -4.81 4.48 7.48
N GLU A 90 -6.00 4.24 6.95
CA GLU A 90 -6.50 2.89 6.67
C GLU A 90 -6.73 2.71 5.17
N THR A 91 -5.95 1.83 4.56
CA THR A 91 -6.18 1.35 3.21
C THR A 91 -6.93 0.02 3.28
N LEU A 92 -8.04 -0.10 2.56
CA LEU A 92 -8.79 -1.34 2.40
C LEU A 92 -8.75 -1.77 0.94
N ILE A 93 -8.46 -3.03 0.70
CA ILE A 93 -8.77 -3.68 -0.57
C ILE A 93 -10.02 -4.53 -0.34
N LEU A 94 -11.10 -4.21 -1.03
CA LEU A 94 -12.36 -4.94 -0.93
C LEU A 94 -12.82 -5.38 -2.31
N ASN A 95 -13.28 -6.61 -2.45
CA ASN A 95 -13.99 -7.06 -3.63
C ASN A 95 -15.45 -7.34 -3.28
N VAL A 96 -16.39 -6.62 -3.89
CA VAL A 96 -17.81 -6.66 -3.52
C VAL A 96 -18.51 -7.95 -3.97
N SER A 97 -17.96 -8.62 -4.99
CA SER A 97 -18.51 -9.85 -5.57
C SER A 97 -18.07 -11.09 -4.78
N SER A 98 -16.76 -11.28 -4.58
CA SER A 98 -16.17 -12.35 -3.77
C SER A 98 -16.30 -12.12 -2.27
N ARG A 99 -16.53 -10.86 -1.87
CA ARG A 99 -16.70 -10.41 -0.48
C ARG A 99 -15.43 -10.53 0.35
N ARG A 100 -14.25 -10.60 -0.29
CA ARG A 100 -12.94 -10.60 0.36
C ARG A 100 -12.49 -9.19 0.69
N VAL A 101 -11.85 -9.04 1.84
CA VAL A 101 -11.29 -7.77 2.32
C VAL A 101 -9.88 -7.98 2.86
N LEU A 102 -9.02 -7.00 2.66
CA LEU A 102 -7.76 -6.83 3.37
C LEU A 102 -7.63 -5.39 3.85
N SER A 103 -7.50 -5.17 5.15
CA SER A 103 -7.11 -3.88 5.74
C SER A 103 -5.60 -3.80 5.91
N ILE A 104 -5.05 -2.63 5.58
CA ILE A 104 -3.68 -2.23 5.83
C ILE A 104 -3.74 -0.92 6.63
N TYR A 105 -3.64 -1.05 7.94
CA TYR A 105 -3.64 0.08 8.87
C TYR A 105 -2.22 0.60 9.06
N SER A 106 -1.95 1.84 8.66
CA SER A 106 -0.63 2.46 8.75
C SER A 106 -0.57 3.48 9.89
N ILE A 107 0.48 3.43 10.71
CA ILE A 107 0.65 4.30 11.89
C ILE A 107 2.06 4.89 11.91
N VAL A 108 2.17 6.21 11.95
CA VAL A 108 3.44 6.91 12.20
C VAL A 108 3.70 6.91 13.71
N ARG A 109 4.66 6.08 14.16
CA ARG A 109 5.02 5.95 15.58
C ARG A 109 5.91 7.09 16.04
N GLU A 110 6.02 7.25 17.36
CA GLU A 110 7.04 8.13 17.93
C GLU A 110 8.45 7.59 17.62
N LYS A 111 9.39 8.52 17.40
CA LYS A 111 10.74 8.19 16.96
C LYS A 111 11.49 7.35 18.01
N GLU A 112 11.26 7.65 19.28
CA GLU A 112 11.86 6.98 20.43
C GLU A 112 11.36 5.53 20.56
N GLN A 113 10.17 5.23 20.04
CA GLN A 113 9.54 3.90 20.08
C GLN A 113 9.86 3.05 18.84
N SER A 114 10.60 3.59 17.87
CA SER A 114 10.91 2.94 16.58
C SER A 114 12.42 2.78 16.34
N VAL A 115 13.23 2.76 17.40
CA VAL A 115 14.69 2.60 17.27
C VAL A 115 15.03 1.24 16.66
N GLY A 116 15.67 1.26 15.48
CA GLY A 116 16.06 0.04 14.76
C GLY A 116 14.97 -0.55 13.86
N GLU A 117 13.81 0.10 13.79
CA GLU A 117 12.68 -0.28 12.95
C GLU A 117 12.23 0.92 12.10
N PRO A 118 11.51 0.70 10.99
CA PRO A 118 10.83 1.79 10.31
C PRO A 118 9.87 2.52 11.25
N GLN A 119 9.87 3.85 11.19
CA GLN A 119 9.02 4.68 12.06
C GLN A 119 7.53 4.49 11.77
N VAL A 120 7.19 4.27 10.48
CA VAL A 120 5.83 3.98 10.07
C VAL A 120 5.61 2.46 10.12
N ALA A 121 4.66 2.03 10.97
CA ALA A 121 4.27 0.63 11.11
C ALA A 121 3.01 0.34 10.28
N GLN A 122 2.80 -0.94 9.95
CA GLN A 122 1.61 -1.41 9.25
C GLN A 122 1.05 -2.65 9.93
N ILE A 123 -0.28 -2.72 10.07
CA ILE A 123 -1.02 -3.87 10.59
C ILE A 123 -1.96 -4.37 9.48
N PHE A 124 -1.91 -5.68 9.22
CA PHE A 124 -2.66 -6.32 8.14
C PHE A 124 -3.78 -7.17 8.72
N ARG A 125 -4.99 -7.03 8.17
CA ARG A 125 -6.16 -7.79 8.63
C ARG A 125 -6.96 -8.30 7.44
N PRO A 126 -6.86 -9.60 7.11
CA PRO A 126 -7.81 -10.25 6.24
C PRO A 126 -9.21 -10.24 6.88
N GLY A 127 -10.22 -10.20 6.03
CA GLY A 127 -11.60 -10.22 6.48
C GLY A 127 -12.58 -10.41 5.32
N ILE A 128 -13.85 -10.19 5.62
CA ILE A 128 -14.95 -10.33 4.68
C ILE A 128 -15.95 -9.20 4.81
N LEU A 129 -16.67 -8.91 3.73
CA LEU A 129 -17.92 -8.15 3.82
C LEU A 129 -18.99 -9.07 4.43
N GLU A 130 -19.77 -8.61 5.41
CA GLU A 130 -20.88 -9.37 6.04
C GLU A 130 -22.17 -9.28 5.22
N GLY A 131 -23.02 -10.31 5.23
CA GLY A 131 -24.35 -10.28 4.57
C GLY A 131 -24.52 -11.08 3.27
N GLY A 132 -23.75 -12.16 3.06
CA GLY A 132 -23.78 -12.96 1.84
C GLY A 132 -22.69 -14.04 1.75
N ALA A 133 -22.71 -14.86 0.70
CA ALA A 133 -21.75 -15.94 0.51
C ALA A 133 -20.37 -15.43 0.08
N VAL A 134 -19.31 -15.87 0.75
CA VAL A 134 -17.92 -15.49 0.45
C VAL A 134 -17.33 -16.51 -0.53
N SER A 135 -16.54 -16.04 -1.50
CA SER A 135 -15.86 -16.89 -2.49
C SER A 135 -14.41 -16.44 -2.71
N GLY A 136 -13.67 -17.15 -3.56
CA GLY A 136 -12.27 -16.86 -3.86
C GLY A 136 -11.30 -17.16 -2.70
N PRO A 137 -9.99 -16.97 -2.92
CA PRO A 137 -8.97 -17.18 -1.90
C PRO A 137 -9.11 -16.18 -0.75
N VAL A 138 -8.74 -16.60 0.46
CA VAL A 138 -8.56 -15.67 1.58
C VAL A 138 -7.26 -14.88 1.32
N PRO A 139 -7.26 -13.54 1.40
CA PRO A 139 -6.03 -12.77 1.28
C PRO A 139 -5.00 -13.21 2.31
N ALA A 140 -3.79 -13.57 1.85
CA ALA A 140 -2.73 -14.10 2.71
C ALA A 140 -1.36 -13.60 2.27
N GLU A 141 -0.39 -13.61 3.19
CA GLU A 141 1.00 -13.31 2.85
C GLU A 141 1.50 -14.24 1.74
N SER A 142 2.21 -13.66 0.78
CA SER A 142 2.60 -14.35 -0.45
C SER A 142 4.09 -14.21 -0.72
N ARG A 143 4.62 -15.28 -1.34
CA ARG A 143 6.00 -15.43 -1.77
C ARG A 143 6.13 -15.30 -3.29
N ASP A 144 5.03 -15.07 -3.99
CA ASP A 144 4.94 -15.13 -5.46
C ASP A 144 5.83 -14.10 -6.15
N LEU A 145 6.14 -12.99 -5.48
CA LEU A 145 6.98 -11.94 -6.04
C LEU A 145 8.48 -12.22 -5.87
N ILE A 146 8.90 -13.13 -4.98
CA ILE A 146 10.32 -13.37 -4.70
C ILE A 146 11.05 -13.78 -5.98
N GLY A 147 12.18 -13.12 -6.25
CA GLY A 147 12.99 -13.30 -7.45
C GLY A 147 12.57 -12.40 -8.63
N LEU A 148 11.37 -11.81 -8.60
CA LEU A 148 10.92 -10.90 -9.65
C LEU A 148 11.72 -9.59 -9.59
N ARG A 149 12.11 -9.10 -10.77
CA ARG A 149 12.60 -7.75 -11.00
C ARG A 149 11.61 -7.03 -11.91
N ALA A 150 11.11 -5.88 -11.50
CA ALA A 150 10.08 -5.15 -12.23
C ALA A 150 10.35 -3.64 -12.22
N HIS A 151 9.95 -2.97 -13.30
CA HIS A 151 10.02 -1.52 -13.46
C HIS A 151 8.64 -0.91 -13.24
N PHE A 152 8.61 0.24 -12.58
CA PHE A 152 7.42 1.01 -12.23
C PHE A 152 7.60 2.42 -12.79
N THR A 153 6.89 2.71 -13.87
CA THR A 153 6.86 4.04 -14.49
C THR A 153 5.69 4.83 -13.94
N TYR A 154 5.95 5.66 -12.93
CA TYR A 154 4.97 6.50 -12.25
C TYR A 154 4.66 7.77 -13.05
N SER A 155 5.66 8.31 -13.75
CA SER A 155 5.53 9.45 -14.66
C SER A 155 6.72 9.50 -15.62
N PRO A 156 6.76 10.43 -16.61
CA PRO A 156 7.94 10.64 -17.44
C PRO A 156 9.21 10.95 -16.65
N ASN A 157 9.07 11.45 -15.42
CA ASN A 157 10.16 11.84 -14.54
C ASN A 157 10.34 10.88 -13.35
N HIS A 158 9.59 9.78 -13.27
CA HIS A 158 9.66 8.84 -12.15
C HIS A 158 9.58 7.40 -12.65
N VAL A 159 10.75 6.75 -12.72
CA VAL A 159 10.85 5.31 -13.00
C VAL A 159 11.69 4.67 -11.91
N TYR A 160 11.11 3.70 -11.23
CA TYR A 160 11.79 2.89 -10.22
C TYR A 160 11.88 1.44 -10.67
N GLU A 161 12.88 0.76 -10.19
CA GLU A 161 13.00 -0.69 -10.30
C GLU A 161 12.91 -1.30 -8.91
N HIS A 162 12.10 -2.35 -8.77
CA HIS A 162 12.05 -3.19 -7.59
C HIS A 162 12.60 -4.57 -7.91
N THR A 163 13.37 -5.14 -6.98
CA THR A 163 13.74 -6.55 -6.96
C THR A 163 13.31 -7.15 -5.63
N TYR A 164 12.40 -8.12 -5.66
CA TYR A 164 11.84 -8.73 -4.44
C TYR A 164 12.76 -9.87 -3.98
N LEU A 165 13.42 -9.69 -2.84
CA LEU A 165 14.53 -10.54 -2.41
C LEU A 165 14.08 -11.72 -1.55
N SER A 166 13.10 -11.49 -0.68
CA SER A 166 12.63 -12.43 0.35
C SER A 166 11.22 -12.02 0.80
N SER A 167 10.55 -12.78 1.69
CA SER A 167 9.24 -12.36 2.24
C SER A 167 9.30 -11.04 3.01
N GLN A 168 10.49 -10.64 3.48
CA GLN A 168 10.65 -9.47 4.35
C GLN A 168 11.56 -8.39 3.77
N ARG A 169 12.18 -8.60 2.60
CA ARG A 169 13.11 -7.63 1.99
C ARG A 169 12.89 -7.48 0.49
N TYR A 170 13.00 -6.25 0.02
CA TYR A 170 13.11 -5.92 -1.38
C TYR A 170 14.19 -4.85 -1.57
N ALA A 171 14.80 -4.83 -2.75
CA ALA A 171 15.67 -3.75 -3.17
C ALA A 171 14.92 -2.82 -4.12
N TRP A 172 15.17 -1.53 -4.04
CA TRP A 172 14.73 -0.56 -5.02
C TRP A 172 15.87 0.29 -5.55
N GLN A 173 15.73 0.80 -6.76
CA GLN A 173 16.54 1.90 -7.26
C GLN A 173 15.73 2.85 -8.13
N CYS A 174 16.09 4.12 -8.13
CA CYS A 174 15.52 5.11 -9.02
C CYS A 174 16.28 5.10 -10.36
N LEU A 175 15.60 4.66 -11.42
CA LEU A 175 16.13 4.65 -12.79
C LEU A 175 15.97 6.03 -13.45
N VAL A 176 14.87 6.73 -13.21
CA VAL A 176 14.60 8.07 -13.74
C VAL A 176 13.94 8.90 -12.64
N GLY A 177 14.46 10.10 -12.39
CA GLY A 177 13.87 11.07 -11.46
C GLY A 177 14.87 11.73 -10.52
N VAL A 178 14.34 12.48 -9.55
CA VAL A 178 15.13 13.29 -8.61
C VAL A 178 16.05 12.46 -7.70
N GLN A 179 15.75 11.17 -7.56
CA GLN A 179 16.55 10.19 -6.81
C GLN A 179 17.43 9.32 -7.72
N ARG A 180 17.61 9.65 -9.02
CA ARG A 180 18.31 8.78 -9.98
C ARG A 180 19.66 8.30 -9.43
N GLY A 181 19.86 6.98 -9.44
CA GLY A 181 21.07 6.34 -8.92
C GLY A 181 21.03 6.02 -7.42
N HIS A 182 20.05 6.54 -6.68
CA HIS A 182 19.78 6.09 -5.32
C HIS A 182 19.08 4.73 -5.34
N GLY A 183 19.30 3.97 -4.28
CA GLY A 183 18.62 2.72 -4.00
C GLY A 183 18.88 2.27 -2.58
N ASP A 184 18.03 1.39 -2.07
CA ASP A 184 18.17 0.79 -0.74
C ASP A 184 17.51 -0.59 -0.69
N VAL A 185 17.69 -1.27 0.45
CA VAL A 185 16.98 -2.49 0.80
C VAL A 185 16.14 -2.23 2.04
N ASP A 186 14.83 -2.32 1.89
CA ASP A 186 13.86 -1.98 2.94
C ASP A 186 12.98 -3.17 3.30
N LEU A 187 12.22 -3.00 4.39
CA LEU A 187 11.25 -4.01 4.78
C LEU A 187 10.07 -4.03 3.82
N THR A 188 9.59 -5.23 3.50
CA THR A 188 8.34 -5.42 2.75
C THR A 188 7.43 -6.40 3.44
N THR A 189 6.14 -6.30 3.14
CA THR A 189 5.15 -7.36 3.31
C THR A 189 4.35 -7.44 2.03
N THR A 190 4.13 -8.65 1.51
CA THR A 190 3.33 -8.88 0.30
C THR A 190 2.17 -9.79 0.62
N TYR A 191 0.96 -9.38 0.26
CA TYR A 191 -0.24 -10.23 0.28
C TYR A 191 -0.66 -10.56 -1.14
N LYS A 192 -1.13 -11.80 -1.36
CA LYS A 192 -1.90 -12.15 -2.54
C LYS A 192 -3.37 -11.98 -2.20
N PHE A 193 -4.07 -11.17 -3.00
CA PHE A 193 -5.50 -10.92 -2.83
C PHE A 193 -6.33 -11.84 -3.72
N ASP A 194 -5.90 -12.00 -4.96
CA ASP A 194 -6.49 -12.89 -5.95
C ASP A 194 -5.44 -13.25 -7.02
N ASP A 195 -5.82 -14.00 -8.04
CA ASP A 195 -4.98 -14.32 -9.20
C ASP A 195 -4.49 -13.05 -9.90
N ASP A 196 -3.16 -12.93 -9.99
CA ASP A 196 -2.46 -11.76 -10.54
C ASP A 196 -2.75 -10.44 -9.80
N GLN A 197 -3.28 -10.50 -8.57
CA GLN A 197 -3.59 -9.34 -7.73
C GLN A 197 -2.84 -9.42 -6.41
N TYR A 198 -1.93 -8.46 -6.20
CA TYR A 198 -1.06 -8.42 -5.03
C TYR A 198 -1.14 -7.09 -4.32
N ILE A 199 -1.09 -7.10 -2.99
CA ILE A 199 -0.82 -5.91 -2.19
C ILE A 199 0.65 -5.97 -1.82
N PHE A 200 1.43 -5.06 -2.38
CA PHE A 200 2.83 -4.88 -2.02
C PHE A 200 2.95 -3.66 -1.10
N THR A 201 3.50 -3.88 0.09
CA THR A 201 3.82 -2.80 1.00
C THR A 201 5.30 -2.79 1.33
N PHE A 202 5.80 -1.60 1.64
CA PHE A 202 7.15 -1.45 2.16
C PHE A 202 7.21 -0.35 3.20
N ARG A 203 8.21 -0.45 4.09
CA ARG A 203 8.50 0.56 5.10
C ARG A 203 9.98 0.87 5.06
N GLU A 204 10.32 2.14 4.84
CA GLU A 204 11.71 2.57 4.69
C GLU A 204 12.38 2.80 6.04
N PHE A 205 13.66 2.44 6.14
CA PHE A 205 14.48 2.72 7.32
C PHE A 205 15.00 4.15 7.36
N LYS A 206 15.36 4.72 6.20
CA LYS A 206 16.02 6.03 6.11
C LYS A 206 15.06 7.21 6.07
N ILE A 207 13.94 7.04 5.36
CA ILE A 207 12.85 8.02 5.28
C ILE A 207 11.69 7.42 6.08
N ALA A 208 11.07 8.21 6.95
CA ALA A 208 9.91 7.77 7.72
C ALA A 208 8.67 7.69 6.82
N VAL A 209 8.59 6.64 5.99
CA VAL A 209 7.50 6.38 5.04
C VAL A 209 7.13 4.90 5.03
N ALA A 210 5.83 4.61 4.96
CA ALA A 210 5.30 3.33 4.56
C ALA A 210 4.41 3.49 3.35
N SER A 211 4.43 2.49 2.47
CA SER A 211 3.70 2.53 1.21
C SER A 211 2.80 1.32 1.09
N THR A 212 1.66 1.50 0.44
CA THR A 212 0.72 0.43 0.13
C THR A 212 0.35 0.52 -1.33
N PHE A 213 0.66 -0.51 -2.11
CA PHE A 213 0.35 -0.59 -3.53
C PHE A 213 -0.46 -1.84 -3.84
N PHE A 214 -1.53 -1.68 -4.61
CA PHE A 214 -2.17 -2.76 -5.32
C PHE A 214 -1.48 -2.94 -6.68
N TYR A 215 -1.06 -4.16 -6.98
CA TYR A 215 -0.53 -4.59 -8.27
C TYR A 215 -1.57 -5.47 -8.96
N ASN A 216 -2.01 -5.02 -10.12
CA ASN A 216 -2.79 -5.82 -11.06
C ASN A 216 -1.86 -6.25 -12.19
N PHE A 217 -1.44 -7.51 -12.20
CA PHE A 217 -0.55 -8.06 -13.23
C PHE A 217 -1.27 -8.45 -14.53
N LYS A 218 -2.60 -8.53 -14.54
CA LYS A 218 -3.36 -8.69 -15.79
C LYS A 218 -3.30 -7.41 -16.62
N ASP A 219 -3.48 -6.27 -15.97
CA ASP A 219 -3.46 -4.95 -16.62
C ASP A 219 -2.08 -4.29 -16.57
N MET A 220 -1.13 -4.89 -15.85
CA MET A 220 0.21 -4.35 -15.60
C MET A 220 0.16 -2.92 -15.04
N ARG A 221 -0.74 -2.69 -14.06
CA ARG A 221 -0.94 -1.42 -13.37
C ARG A 221 -0.63 -1.55 -11.89
N SER A 222 -0.07 -0.49 -11.32
CA SER A 222 -0.06 -0.27 -9.87
C SER A 222 -0.85 0.98 -9.50
N THR A 223 -1.50 0.93 -8.35
CA THR A 223 -2.09 2.11 -7.70
C THR A 223 -1.93 1.95 -6.20
N GLY A 224 -1.62 3.05 -5.53
CA GLY A 224 -1.31 3.01 -4.11
C GLY A 224 -1.15 4.39 -3.51
N LYS A 225 -0.47 4.40 -2.36
CA LYS A 225 -0.14 5.60 -1.61
C LYS A 225 1.16 5.45 -0.83
N PHE A 226 1.63 6.59 -0.35
CA PHE A 226 2.69 6.75 0.63
C PHE A 226 2.14 7.48 1.85
N LEU A 227 2.35 6.95 3.06
CA LEU A 227 2.14 7.68 4.31
C LEU A 227 3.51 7.93 4.94
N GLY A 228 3.87 9.20 5.14
CA GLY A 228 5.17 9.52 5.70
C GLY A 228 5.27 10.91 6.33
N ILE A 229 6.47 11.20 6.83
CA ILE A 229 6.84 12.48 7.42
C ILE A 229 7.62 13.29 6.39
N THR A 230 7.16 14.49 6.07
CA THR A 230 7.79 15.44 5.15
C THR A 230 9.10 16.00 5.74
N GLY A 231 9.91 16.66 4.90
CA GLY A 231 11.17 17.27 5.34
C GLY A 231 11.04 18.31 6.46
N ASP A 232 9.88 18.96 6.57
CA ASP A 232 9.53 19.93 7.62
C ASP A 232 8.79 19.31 8.83
N GLY A 233 8.56 17.99 8.82
CA GLY A 233 8.01 17.25 9.97
C GLY A 233 6.50 17.04 9.97
N HIS A 234 5.78 17.45 8.93
CA HIS A 234 4.34 17.20 8.80
C HIS A 234 4.05 15.78 8.31
N ILE A 235 2.87 15.24 8.67
CA ILE A 235 2.40 13.98 8.12
C ILE A 235 1.72 14.25 6.78
N GLN A 236 2.07 13.46 5.76
CA GLN A 236 1.45 13.55 4.45
C GLN A 236 1.15 12.17 3.89
N ASN A 237 -0.06 12.05 3.34
CA ASN A 237 -0.57 10.87 2.66
C ASN A 237 -0.67 11.18 1.16
N SER A 238 0.28 10.67 0.37
CA SER A 238 0.41 11.02 -1.05
C SER A 238 -0.05 9.85 -1.94
N PRO A 239 -0.89 10.12 -2.95
CA PRO A 239 -1.28 9.12 -3.93
C PRO A 239 -0.11 8.74 -4.84
N ALA A 240 -0.19 7.56 -5.45
CA ALA A 240 0.79 7.09 -6.42
C ALA A 240 0.21 6.03 -7.36
N GLY A 241 0.77 5.90 -8.55
CA GLY A 241 0.46 4.77 -9.44
C GLY A 241 1.32 4.75 -10.69
N ALA A 242 1.53 3.55 -11.23
CA ALA A 242 2.47 3.31 -12.30
C ALA A 242 1.96 2.30 -13.33
N PHE A 243 2.61 2.33 -14.50
CA PHE A 243 2.68 1.16 -15.36
C PHE A 243 3.78 0.22 -14.87
N ILE A 244 3.48 -1.07 -14.83
CA ILE A 244 4.40 -2.13 -14.43
C ILE A 244 5.02 -2.74 -15.69
N ARG A 245 6.30 -3.07 -15.64
CA ARG A 245 6.95 -3.93 -16.63
C ARG A 245 7.83 -4.96 -15.92
N LYS A 246 7.50 -6.25 -16.05
CA LYS A 246 8.37 -7.33 -15.56
C LYS A 246 9.67 -7.33 -16.38
N ALA A 247 10.81 -7.28 -15.72
CA ALA A 247 12.12 -7.17 -16.36
C ALA A 247 12.85 -8.53 -16.40
N SER A 248 12.84 -9.26 -15.29
CA SER A 248 13.44 -10.60 -15.20
C SER A 248 12.89 -11.37 -13.99
N MET A 249 13.15 -12.68 -13.95
CA MET A 249 12.87 -13.55 -12.81
C MET A 249 14.14 -14.31 -12.44
N THR A 250 14.46 -14.32 -11.15
CA THR A 250 15.55 -15.13 -10.58
C THR A 250 14.97 -16.41 -10.03
N TYR A 251 15.55 -17.55 -10.40
CA TYR A 251 15.19 -18.86 -9.89
C TYR A 251 16.28 -19.38 -8.95
N TYR A 252 15.86 -20.00 -7.86
CA TYR A 252 16.74 -20.55 -6.84
C TYR A 252 16.76 -22.08 -6.94
N LEU A 253 17.88 -22.68 -6.55
CA LEU A 253 17.98 -24.14 -6.47
C LEU A 253 17.09 -24.67 -5.32
N PRO A 254 16.58 -25.91 -5.43
CA PRO A 254 15.81 -26.52 -4.36
C PRO A 254 16.52 -26.46 -3.00
N GLY A 255 15.85 -25.93 -1.98
CA GLY A 255 16.37 -25.77 -0.63
C GLY A 255 17.24 -24.52 -0.41
N GLN A 256 17.37 -23.65 -1.41
CA GLN A 256 18.10 -22.37 -1.34
C GLN A 256 17.19 -21.17 -1.63
N GLU A 257 15.88 -21.37 -1.64
CA GLU A 257 14.89 -20.33 -1.85
C GLU A 257 14.90 -19.32 -0.68
N PRO A 258 14.88 -18.00 -0.94
CA PRO A 258 14.82 -17.00 0.12
C PRO A 258 13.54 -17.13 0.94
N VAL A 259 13.64 -17.00 2.27
CA VAL A 259 12.46 -16.97 3.15
C VAL A 259 11.81 -15.62 3.12
#